data_AF-A0A8I1WP80-F1
#
_entry.id   AF-A0A8I1WP80-F1
#
_cell.length_a   1.000
_cell.length_b   1.000
_cell.length_c   1.000
_cell.angle_alpha   90.00
_cell.angle_beta   90.00
_cell.angle_gamma   90.00
#
_symmetry.space_group_name_H-M   'P 1'
#
loop_
_entity.id
_entity.type
_entity.pdbx_description
1 polymer ?
#
loop_
_entity_poly.entity_id
_entity_poly.type
_entity_poly.pdbx_seq_one_letter_code
_entity_poly.pdbx_strand_id
1 'polypeptide(L)'
;MALVEITPQEYDVEIDIVYATDRNFTGAPIYTRPACYLHADAAKCLKKASAMARRQGVKLRILDAFRPQEAQRALWNHSPNPDFVANPDFGSPHGRGVAIDLTLIDQNGKELDMGAGFDEMHIRSYHGSDLISKQAEANRFLLLGIMVSSGFEYYDHEWWHYQLPNARSKYPVFSDTALAKPLMAK
;
A
#
# COMPACT_ATOMS: atom_id res chain seq x y z
N MET A 1 -17.45 1.41 -12.63
CA MET A 1 -16.97 0.61 -11.47
C MET A 1 -16.13 1.50 -10.59
N ALA A 2 -16.33 1.47 -9.27
CA ALA A 2 -15.57 2.31 -8.34
C ALA A 2 -14.12 1.83 -8.22
N LEU A 3 -13.91 0.51 -8.15
CA LEU A 3 -12.60 -0.13 -8.15
C LEU A 3 -12.17 -0.52 -9.57
N VAL A 4 -10.90 -0.29 -9.89
CA VAL A 4 -10.25 -0.63 -11.16
C VAL A 4 -9.03 -1.49 -10.90
N GLU A 5 -8.77 -2.45 -11.80
CA GLU A 5 -7.58 -3.30 -11.72
C GLU A 5 -6.35 -2.49 -12.14
N ILE A 6 -5.29 -2.61 -11.36
CA ILE A 6 -3.99 -2.01 -11.65
C ILE A 6 -3.14 -3.08 -12.31
N THR A 7 -2.67 -2.81 -13.52
CA THR A 7 -1.78 -3.72 -14.25
C THR A 7 -0.38 -3.11 -14.41
N PRO A 8 0.70 -3.92 -14.40
CA PRO A 8 2.06 -3.41 -14.55
C PRO A 8 2.25 -2.57 -15.81
N GLN A 9 1.64 -2.99 -16.93
CA GLN A 9 1.79 -2.34 -18.23
C GLN A 9 1.05 -1.01 -18.30
N GLU A 10 -0.19 -0.92 -17.79
CA GLU A 10 -0.99 0.30 -17.89
C GLU A 10 -0.51 1.39 -16.93
N TYR A 11 -0.01 0.99 -15.76
CA TYR A 11 0.38 1.94 -14.71
C TYR A 11 1.88 2.15 -14.60
N ASP A 12 2.70 1.37 -15.33
CA ASP A 12 4.16 1.38 -15.24
C ASP A 12 4.66 1.16 -13.80
N VAL A 13 4.14 0.11 -13.18
CA VAL A 13 4.46 -0.30 -11.81
C VAL A 13 4.95 -1.74 -11.81
N GLU A 14 5.53 -2.16 -10.69
CA GLU A 14 5.65 -3.57 -10.35
C GLU A 14 4.62 -3.93 -9.27
N ILE A 15 4.11 -5.15 -9.32
CA ILE A 15 3.09 -5.63 -8.38
C ILE A 15 3.69 -6.81 -7.63
N ASP A 16 3.82 -6.65 -6.31
CA ASP A 16 4.27 -7.67 -5.38
C ASP A 16 3.31 -7.71 -4.18
N ILE A 17 2.06 -8.11 -4.41
CA ILE A 17 1.02 -8.12 -3.37
C ILE A 17 1.41 -9.08 -2.24
N VAL A 18 1.97 -8.53 -1.16
CA VAL A 18 2.64 -9.26 -0.09
C VAL A 18 1.67 -10.16 0.67
N TYR A 19 0.45 -9.69 0.92
CA TYR A 19 -0.61 -10.48 1.58
C TYR A 19 -1.17 -11.63 0.73
N ALA A 20 -0.75 -11.80 -0.54
CA ALA A 20 -1.00 -13.02 -1.31
C ALA A 20 0.10 -14.08 -1.13
N THR A 21 1.08 -13.83 -0.25
CA THR A 21 2.23 -14.70 0.05
C THR A 21 2.36 -14.90 1.56
N ASP A 22 3.31 -15.71 2.00
CA ASP A 22 3.69 -15.89 3.41
C ASP A 22 4.64 -14.80 3.94
N ARG A 23 5.12 -13.88 3.09
CA ARG A 23 6.03 -12.78 3.45
C ARG A 23 5.36 -11.60 4.14
N ASN A 24 4.36 -11.87 4.98
CA ASN A 24 3.65 -10.86 5.76
C ASN A 24 3.67 -11.23 7.24
N PHE A 25 3.27 -10.31 8.12
CA PHE A 25 3.37 -10.54 9.57
C PHE A 25 2.54 -11.72 10.10
N THR A 26 1.58 -12.24 9.33
CA THR A 26 0.80 -13.44 9.72
C THR A 26 1.49 -14.76 9.38
N GLY A 27 2.54 -14.73 8.54
CA GLY A 27 3.25 -15.92 8.07
C GLY A 27 2.46 -16.82 7.12
N ALA A 28 1.31 -16.37 6.63
CA ALA A 28 0.46 -17.11 5.71
C ALA A 28 -0.26 -16.16 4.72
N PRO A 29 -0.62 -16.62 3.51
CA PRO A 29 -1.38 -15.79 2.58
C PRO A 29 -2.78 -15.47 3.11
N ILE A 30 -3.15 -14.20 3.04
CA ILE A 30 -4.50 -13.69 3.33
C ILE A 30 -5.34 -13.68 2.05
N TYR A 31 -4.75 -13.25 0.94
CA TYR A 31 -5.37 -13.30 -0.38
C TYR A 31 -5.04 -14.62 -1.09
N THR A 32 -5.99 -15.09 -1.89
CA THR A 32 -5.84 -16.28 -2.74
C THR A 32 -5.11 -15.99 -4.05
N ARG A 33 -4.94 -14.72 -4.41
CA ARG A 33 -4.25 -14.28 -5.64
C ARG A 33 -3.64 -12.88 -5.49
N PRO A 34 -2.53 -12.58 -6.18
CA PRO A 34 -1.82 -11.29 -6.07
C PRO A 34 -2.40 -10.21 -7.00
N ALA A 35 -3.69 -9.92 -6.90
CA ALA A 35 -4.32 -8.91 -7.76
C ALA A 35 -4.46 -7.56 -7.06
N CYS A 36 -4.13 -6.50 -7.79
CA CYS A 36 -4.10 -5.13 -7.29
C CYS A 36 -5.32 -4.36 -7.79
N TYR A 37 -6.11 -3.80 -6.89
CA TYR A 37 -7.22 -2.91 -7.22
C TYR A 37 -7.09 -1.59 -6.47
N LEU A 38 -7.54 -0.50 -7.10
CA LEU A 38 -7.68 0.80 -6.46
C LEU A 38 -9.00 1.44 -6.88
N HIS A 39 -9.50 2.36 -6.08
CA HIS A 39 -10.54 3.28 -6.49
C HIS A 39 -10.06 4.11 -7.68
N ALA A 40 -10.94 4.40 -8.63
CA ALA A 40 -10.59 5.11 -9.87
C ALA A 40 -9.85 6.44 -9.65
N ASP A 41 -10.15 7.16 -8.56
CA ASP A 41 -9.44 8.39 -8.21
C ASP A 41 -8.01 8.13 -7.72
N ALA A 42 -7.79 7.09 -6.90
CA ALA A 42 -6.45 6.71 -6.46
C ALA A 42 -5.62 6.17 -7.62
N ALA A 43 -6.25 5.45 -8.56
CA ALA A 43 -5.62 4.98 -9.78
C ALA A 43 -5.11 6.15 -10.67
N LYS A 44 -5.87 7.25 -10.77
CA LYS A 44 -5.41 8.47 -11.48
C LYS A 44 -4.18 9.08 -10.81
N CYS A 45 -4.16 9.13 -9.48
CA CYS A 45 -3.01 9.60 -8.72
C CYS A 45 -1.80 8.68 -8.88
N LEU A 46 -2.00 7.35 -8.90
CA LEU A 46 -0.94 6.38 -9.14
C LEU A 46 -0.28 6.55 -10.52
N LYS A 47 -1.06 6.87 -11.58
CA LYS A 47 -0.46 7.18 -12.90
C LYS A 47 0.47 8.40 -12.85
N LYS A 48 0.11 9.43 -12.06
CA LYS A 48 0.98 10.60 -11.85
C LYS A 48 2.24 10.21 -11.07
N ALA A 49 2.09 9.43 -10.00
CA ALA A 49 3.18 8.95 -9.17
C ALA A 49 4.18 8.12 -9.97
N SER A 50 3.70 7.20 -10.79
CA SER A 50 4.54 6.34 -11.64
C SER A 50 5.30 7.16 -12.68
N ALA A 51 4.66 8.15 -13.30
CA ALA A 51 5.33 9.09 -14.20
C ALA A 51 6.39 9.96 -13.50
N MET A 52 6.17 10.32 -12.23
CA MET A 52 7.15 11.04 -11.40
C MET A 52 8.33 10.15 -11.03
N ALA A 53 8.08 8.93 -10.56
CA ALA A 53 9.10 7.94 -10.23
C ALA A 53 10.03 7.69 -11.43
N ARG A 54 9.45 7.49 -12.62
CA ARG A 54 10.22 7.32 -13.87
C ARG A 54 11.19 8.48 -14.14
N ARG A 55 10.76 9.73 -13.92
CA ARG A 55 11.63 10.91 -14.10
C ARG A 55 12.77 10.98 -13.08
N GLN A 56 12.61 10.32 -11.93
CA GLN A 56 13.64 10.18 -10.90
C GLN A 56 14.52 8.93 -11.11
N GLY A 57 14.32 8.18 -12.20
CA GLY A 57 15.12 6.99 -12.53
C GLY A 57 14.78 5.75 -11.70
N VAL A 58 13.63 5.76 -11.01
CA VAL A 58 13.14 4.66 -10.17
C VAL A 58 11.76 4.19 -10.64
N LYS A 59 11.30 3.06 -10.14
CA LYS A 59 9.95 2.53 -10.39
C LYS A 59 9.24 2.22 -9.07
N LEU A 60 7.91 2.28 -9.07
CA LEU A 60 7.11 1.93 -7.89
C LEU A 60 6.83 0.42 -7.88
N ARG A 61 7.02 -0.23 -6.72
CA ARG A 61 6.57 -1.60 -6.45
C ARG A 61 5.45 -1.55 -5.40
N ILE A 62 4.28 -2.07 -5.76
CA ILE A 62 3.08 -2.08 -4.92
C ILE A 62 3.07 -3.35 -4.07
N LEU A 63 2.98 -3.18 -2.75
CA LEU A 63 3.02 -4.22 -1.72
C LEU A 63 1.63 -4.59 -1.21
N ASP A 64 0.72 -3.62 -1.09
CA ASP A 64 -0.71 -3.82 -0.86
C ASP A 64 -1.52 -2.65 -1.44
N ALA A 65 -2.82 -2.86 -1.67
CA ALA A 65 -3.72 -1.85 -2.22
C ALA A 65 -5.13 -2.04 -1.65
N PHE A 66 -6.17 -2.18 -2.50
CA PHE A 66 -7.50 -2.51 -2.00
C PHE A 66 -7.48 -3.81 -1.17
N ARG A 67 -7.86 -3.67 0.11
CA ARG A 67 -7.99 -4.76 1.07
C ARG A 67 -9.46 -4.91 1.46
N PRO A 68 -10.17 -5.95 1.02
CA PRO A 68 -11.55 -6.19 1.41
C PRO A 68 -11.75 -6.19 2.93
N GLN A 69 -12.96 -5.84 3.38
CA GLN A 69 -13.28 -5.86 4.82
C GLN A 69 -13.04 -7.23 5.47
N GLU A 70 -13.27 -8.30 4.73
CA GLU A 70 -13.01 -9.68 5.13
C GLU A 70 -11.53 -9.93 5.40
N ALA A 71 -10.65 -9.41 4.55
CA ALA A 71 -9.20 -9.48 4.75
C ALA A 71 -8.76 -8.67 5.97
N GLN A 72 -9.30 -7.46 6.14
CA GLN A 72 -9.02 -6.63 7.33
C GLN A 72 -9.45 -7.35 8.63
N ARG A 73 -10.58 -8.05 8.61
CA ARG A 73 -11.03 -8.87 9.75
C ARG A 73 -10.11 -10.07 9.99
N ALA A 74 -9.63 -10.73 8.94
CA ALA A 74 -8.69 -11.84 9.06
C ALA A 74 -7.37 -11.40 9.71
N LEU A 75 -6.81 -10.26 9.28
CA LEU A 75 -5.61 -9.65 9.88
C LEU A 75 -5.83 -9.32 11.37
N TRP A 76 -6.97 -8.68 11.69
CA TRP A 76 -7.32 -8.34 13.07
C TRP A 76 -7.49 -9.57 13.96
N ASN A 77 -8.11 -10.64 13.46
CA ASN A 77 -8.29 -11.87 14.23
C ASN A 77 -6.96 -12.58 14.51
N HIS A 78 -5.97 -12.43 13.63
CA HIS A 78 -4.62 -12.95 13.85
C HIS A 78 -3.84 -12.11 14.87
N SER A 79 -3.87 -10.78 14.72
CA SER A 79 -3.17 -9.84 15.60
C SER A 79 -4.09 -8.67 15.99
N PRO A 80 -4.86 -8.79 17.09
CA PRO A 80 -5.80 -7.75 17.53
C PRO A 80 -5.06 -6.67 18.31
N ASN A 81 -4.06 -6.03 17.69
CA ASN A 81 -3.34 -4.91 18.26
C ASN A 81 -3.72 -3.61 17.52
N PRO A 82 -4.50 -2.70 18.13
CA PRO A 82 -4.95 -1.47 17.48
C PRO A 82 -3.82 -0.48 17.18
N ASP A 83 -2.63 -0.65 17.77
CA ASP A 83 -1.47 0.18 17.48
C ASP A 83 -0.89 -0.10 16.08
N PHE A 84 -1.17 -1.28 15.52
CA PHE A 84 -0.59 -1.73 14.24
C PHE A 84 -1.59 -2.31 13.24
N VAL A 85 -2.75 -2.76 13.68
CA VAL A 85 -3.79 -3.32 12.80
C VAL A 85 -5.06 -2.51 12.97
N ALA A 86 -5.50 -1.87 11.89
CA ALA A 86 -6.70 -1.04 11.93
C ALA A 86 -7.93 -1.86 12.38
N ASN A 87 -8.69 -1.33 13.35
CA ASN A 87 -9.90 -1.98 13.81
C ASN A 87 -10.93 -2.06 12.65
N PRO A 88 -11.35 -3.26 12.23
CA PRO A 88 -12.23 -3.48 11.09
C PRO A 88 -13.63 -2.85 11.22
N ASP A 89 -14.08 -2.50 12.43
CA ASP A 89 -15.42 -1.94 12.66
C ASP A 89 -15.56 -0.51 12.12
N PHE A 90 -14.45 0.22 11.96
CA PHE A 90 -14.46 1.58 11.40
C PHE A 90 -14.11 1.62 9.91
N GLY A 91 -13.64 0.49 9.36
CA GLY A 91 -13.09 0.35 8.02
C GLY A 91 -11.75 1.07 7.83
N SER A 92 -10.85 0.47 7.06
CA SER A 92 -9.55 1.06 6.73
C SER A 92 -9.59 1.83 5.41
N PRO A 93 -8.66 2.78 5.17
CA PRO A 93 -8.44 3.39 3.86
C PRO A 93 -8.21 2.35 2.73
N HIS A 94 -7.57 1.22 3.05
CA HIS A 94 -7.43 0.09 2.11
C HIS A 94 -8.78 -0.52 1.75
N GLY A 95 -9.67 -0.71 2.73
CA GLY A 95 -11.05 -1.18 2.50
C GLY A 95 -11.90 -0.23 1.66
N ARG A 96 -11.44 1.01 1.45
CA ARG A 96 -12.07 2.00 0.58
C ARG A 96 -11.42 2.06 -0.81
N GLY A 97 -10.36 1.27 -1.04
CA GLY A 97 -9.58 1.26 -2.28
C GLY A 97 -8.77 2.53 -2.53
N VAL A 98 -8.59 3.38 -1.52
CA VAL A 98 -7.91 4.68 -1.69
C VAL A 98 -6.57 4.75 -0.97
N ALA A 99 -6.11 3.65 -0.38
CA ALA A 99 -4.77 3.49 0.15
C ALA A 99 -3.95 2.51 -0.68
N ILE A 100 -2.64 2.67 -0.58
CA ILE A 100 -1.62 1.90 -1.29
C ILE A 100 -0.37 1.85 -0.44
N ASP A 101 0.19 0.64 -0.31
CA ASP A 101 1.48 0.38 0.31
C ASP A 101 2.50 0.10 -0.79
N LEU A 102 3.62 0.80 -0.78
CA LEU A 102 4.61 0.67 -1.84
C LEU A 102 6.04 1.00 -1.41
N THR A 103 6.98 0.56 -2.24
CA THR A 103 8.40 0.91 -2.18
C THR A 103 8.92 1.39 -3.54
N LEU A 104 10.19 1.79 -3.57
CA LEU A 104 10.91 2.15 -4.78
C LEU A 104 11.87 1.03 -5.18
N ILE A 105 11.97 0.79 -6.48
CA ILE A 105 12.94 -0.12 -7.08
C ILE A 105 13.82 0.62 -8.09
N ASP A 106 15.07 0.18 -8.20
CA ASP A 106 16.01 0.66 -9.21
C ASP A 106 15.72 0.05 -10.60
N GLN A 107 16.54 0.41 -11.59
CA GLN A 107 16.38 -0.07 -12.97
C GLN A 107 16.60 -1.58 -13.14
N ASN A 108 17.22 -2.24 -12.16
CA ASN A 108 17.43 -3.68 -12.13
C ASN A 108 16.32 -4.41 -11.35
N GLY A 109 15.30 -3.69 -10.86
CA GLY A 109 14.24 -4.24 -10.03
C GLY A 109 14.65 -4.52 -8.59
N LYS A 110 15.78 -3.95 -8.12
CA LYS A 110 16.19 -4.08 -6.73
C LYS A 110 15.50 -3.01 -5.89
N GLU A 111 14.90 -3.41 -4.75
CA GLU A 111 14.34 -2.45 -3.80
C GLU A 111 15.42 -1.52 -3.26
N LEU A 112 15.07 -0.24 -3.16
CA LEU A 112 15.86 0.73 -2.43
C LEU A 112 15.73 0.44 -0.94
N ASP A 113 16.84 0.56 -0.21
CA ASP A 113 16.85 0.42 1.24
C ASP A 113 16.02 1.52 1.89
N MET A 114 14.95 1.13 2.58
CA MET A 114 14.07 2.04 3.32
C MET A 114 14.38 2.04 4.82
N GLY A 115 15.39 1.29 5.29
CA GLY A 115 15.84 1.26 6.69
C GLY A 115 14.94 0.49 7.66
N ALA A 116 13.77 0.04 7.20
CA ALA A 116 12.83 -0.81 7.93
C ALA A 116 12.07 -1.69 6.94
N GLY A 117 11.66 -2.87 7.36
CA GLY A 117 10.83 -3.77 6.55
C GLY A 117 9.41 -3.24 6.36
N PHE A 118 8.74 -3.71 5.31
CA PHE A 118 7.27 -3.61 5.20
C PHE A 118 6.61 -4.40 6.35
N ASP A 119 5.50 -3.89 6.89
CA ASP A 119 4.82 -4.41 8.09
C ASP A 119 5.68 -4.44 9.37
N GLU A 120 6.84 -3.79 9.39
CA GLU A 120 7.67 -3.75 10.59
C GLU A 120 7.02 -2.86 11.66
N MET A 121 6.56 -3.48 12.75
CA MET A 121 5.90 -2.82 13.89
C MET A 121 6.92 -2.21 14.87
N HIS A 122 7.73 -1.26 14.39
CA HIS A 122 8.79 -0.61 15.17
C HIS A 122 8.87 0.89 14.85
N ILE A 123 9.35 1.71 15.79
CA ILE A 123 9.54 3.16 15.62
C ILE A 123 10.45 3.53 14.43
N ARG A 124 11.22 2.56 13.91
CA ARG A 124 12.05 2.77 12.72
C ARG A 124 11.24 2.85 11.43
N SER A 125 9.99 2.38 11.45
CA SER A 125 9.07 2.43 10.32
C SER A 125 8.45 3.81 10.12
N TYR A 126 8.59 4.71 11.10
CA TYR A 126 7.97 6.03 11.06
C TYR A 126 8.70 6.91 10.04
N HIS A 127 7.97 7.75 9.31
CA HIS A 127 8.53 8.61 8.27
C HIS A 127 9.69 9.46 8.77
N GLY A 128 9.56 10.02 9.97
CA GLY A 128 10.58 10.87 10.60
C GLY A 128 11.59 10.16 11.50
N SER A 129 11.74 8.83 11.39
CA SER A 129 12.67 8.09 12.26
C SER A 129 14.13 8.49 12.06
N ASP A 130 14.85 8.72 13.15
CA ASP A 130 16.29 8.98 13.18
C ASP A 130 17.14 7.71 13.36
N LEU A 131 16.50 6.53 13.45
CA LEU A 131 17.14 5.23 13.66
C LEU A 131 17.59 4.54 12.36
N ILE A 132 17.48 5.22 11.21
CA ILE A 132 17.81 4.69 9.89
C ILE A 132 19.02 5.40 9.28
N SER A 133 19.62 4.79 8.26
CA SER A 133 20.75 5.41 7.54
C SER A 133 20.30 6.68 6.80
N LYS A 134 21.22 7.62 6.56
CA LYS A 134 20.95 8.81 5.74
C LYS A 134 20.53 8.48 4.31
N GLN A 135 20.98 7.34 3.78
CA GLN A 135 20.54 6.87 2.47
C GLN A 135 19.08 6.39 2.51
N ALA A 136 18.69 5.64 3.55
CA ALA A 136 17.31 5.21 3.73
C ALA A 136 16.36 6.40 3.95
N GLU A 137 16.78 7.38 4.74
CA GLU A 137 16.05 8.64 4.92
C GLU A 137 15.85 9.36 3.57
N ALA A 138 16.89 9.48 2.75
CA ALA A 138 16.79 10.08 1.42
C ALA A 138 15.83 9.31 0.49
N ASN A 139 15.85 7.97 0.53
CA ASN A 139 14.94 7.13 -0.25
C ASN A 139 13.47 7.31 0.20
N ARG A 140 13.22 7.41 1.51
CA ARG A 140 11.89 7.72 2.06
C ARG A 140 11.41 9.10 1.64
N PHE A 141 12.29 10.11 1.66
CA PHE A 141 11.94 11.46 1.19
C PHE A 141 11.62 11.50 -0.30
N LEU A 142 12.33 10.71 -1.11
CA LEU A 142 12.03 10.56 -2.53
C LEU A 142 10.63 9.95 -2.73
N LEU A 143 10.32 8.85 -2.04
CA LEU A 143 9.01 8.20 -2.09
C LEU A 143 7.91 9.16 -1.62
N LEU A 144 8.09 9.80 -0.46
CA LEU A 144 7.18 10.79 0.11
C LEU A 144 6.90 11.93 -0.86
N GLY A 145 7.96 12.50 -1.45
CA GLY A 145 7.84 13.58 -2.43
C GLY A 145 7.07 13.16 -3.69
N ILE A 146 7.31 11.95 -4.22
CA ILE A 146 6.58 11.40 -5.37
C ILE A 146 5.09 11.26 -5.05
N MET A 147 4.77 10.63 -3.91
CA MET A 147 3.40 10.28 -3.56
C MET A 147 2.56 11.52 -3.20
N VAL A 148 3.11 12.42 -2.36
CA VAL A 148 2.41 13.64 -1.96
C VAL A 148 2.16 14.57 -3.15
N SER A 149 3.17 14.76 -4.00
CA SER A 149 3.00 15.58 -5.23
C SER A 149 1.98 14.99 -6.21
N SER A 150 1.68 13.70 -6.09
CA SER A 150 0.70 12.99 -6.92
C SER A 150 -0.73 13.05 -6.36
N GLY A 151 -0.91 13.62 -5.18
CA GLY A 151 -2.21 13.83 -4.53
C GLY A 151 -2.55 12.85 -3.41
N PHE A 152 -1.57 12.08 -2.94
CA PHE A 152 -1.72 11.26 -1.73
C PHE A 152 -1.31 12.05 -0.47
N GLU A 153 -1.79 11.61 0.69
CA GLU A 153 -1.25 11.93 2.01
C GLU A 153 -0.54 10.69 2.58
N TYR A 154 0.35 10.89 3.54
CA TYR A 154 1.13 9.83 4.18
C TYR A 154 0.60 9.53 5.58
N TYR A 155 0.93 8.35 6.09
CA TYR A 155 0.72 8.00 7.49
C TYR A 155 2.05 8.00 8.23
N ASP A 156 2.18 8.81 9.29
CA ASP A 156 3.48 9.09 9.91
C ASP A 156 4.19 7.85 10.46
N HIS A 157 3.45 6.82 10.85
CA HIS A 157 4.01 5.63 11.48
C HIS A 157 4.45 4.53 10.49
N GLU A 158 4.12 4.66 9.20
CA GLU A 158 4.37 3.65 8.18
C GLU A 158 4.94 4.29 6.92
N TRP A 159 6.25 4.17 6.69
CA TRP A 159 6.93 4.82 5.56
C TRP A 159 6.42 4.41 4.18
N TRP A 160 5.76 3.25 4.09
CA TRP A 160 5.23 2.66 2.86
C TRP A 160 3.79 3.10 2.55
N HIS A 161 3.03 3.58 3.54
CA HIS A 161 1.58 3.77 3.44
C HIS A 161 1.20 5.17 2.95
N TYR A 162 0.39 5.18 1.89
CA TYR A 162 -0.17 6.40 1.31
C TYR A 162 -1.65 6.25 1.01
N GLN A 163 -2.41 7.33 1.18
CA GLN A 163 -3.85 7.31 0.95
C GLN A 163 -4.37 8.62 0.33
N LEU A 164 -5.59 8.62 -0.21
CA LEU A 164 -6.24 9.87 -0.60
C LEU A 164 -6.79 10.62 0.61
N PRO A 165 -6.76 11.96 0.60
CA PRO A 165 -7.29 12.77 1.69
C PRO A 165 -8.79 12.56 1.88
N ASN A 166 -9.23 12.72 3.13
CA ASN A 166 -10.64 12.56 3.53
C ASN A 166 -11.23 11.17 3.21
N ALA A 167 -10.40 10.12 3.25
CA ALA A 167 -10.78 8.76 2.89
C ALA A 167 -12.11 8.31 3.53
N ARG A 168 -12.24 8.52 4.85
CA ARG A 168 -13.41 8.09 5.63
C ARG A 168 -14.71 8.83 5.29
N SER A 169 -14.65 10.12 4.99
CA SER A 169 -15.84 10.94 4.72
C SER A 169 -16.26 10.91 3.25
N LYS A 170 -15.35 10.57 2.33
CA LYS A 170 -15.60 10.64 0.88
C LYS A 170 -15.85 9.29 0.20
N TYR A 171 -15.31 8.18 0.73
CA TYR A 171 -15.35 6.89 0.03
C TYR A 171 -15.98 5.79 0.90
N PRO A 172 -16.85 4.93 0.34
CA PRO A 172 -17.44 3.81 1.08
C PRO A 172 -16.42 2.69 1.32
N VAL A 173 -16.67 1.85 2.31
CA VAL A 173 -15.94 0.58 2.49
C VAL A 173 -16.52 -0.45 1.52
N PHE A 174 -15.67 -1.26 0.91
CA PHE A 174 -16.07 -2.36 0.03
C PHE A 174 -15.76 -3.72 0.68
N SER A 175 -16.68 -4.66 0.46
CA SER A 175 -16.48 -6.10 0.68
C SER A 175 -15.79 -6.70 -0.54
N ASP A 176 -15.24 -7.90 -0.40
CA ASP A 176 -14.65 -8.67 -1.50
C ASP A 176 -15.66 -8.96 -2.64
N THR A 177 -16.95 -8.95 -2.30
CA THR A 177 -18.07 -9.04 -3.26
C THR A 177 -18.15 -7.87 -4.24
N ALA A 178 -17.42 -6.77 -4.00
CA ALA A 178 -17.28 -5.67 -4.95
C ALA A 178 -16.45 -6.04 -6.20
N LEU A 179 -15.70 -7.15 -6.16
CA LEU A 179 -14.87 -7.62 -7.25
C LEU A 179 -15.56 -8.73 -8.03
N ALA A 180 -15.44 -8.71 -9.36
CA ALA A 180 -15.92 -9.80 -10.22
C ALA A 180 -15.13 -11.10 -9.98
N LYS A 181 -13.85 -10.98 -9.61
CA LYS A 181 -12.99 -12.08 -9.17
C LYS A 181 -12.57 -11.77 -7.72
N PRO A 182 -13.12 -12.47 -6.72
CA PRO A 182 -12.77 -12.27 -5.31
C PRO A 182 -11.26 -12.41 -5.03
N LEU A 183 -10.77 -11.78 -3.97
CA LEU A 183 -9.42 -11.97 -3.42
C LEU A 183 -9.40 -13.00 -2.29
N MET A 184 -10.50 -13.14 -1.55
CA MET A 184 -10.63 -14.04 -0.41
C MET A 184 -11.16 -15.41 -0.87
N ALA A 185 -10.84 -16.44 -0.09
CA ALA A 185 -11.51 -17.72 -0.21
C ALA A 185 -13.00 -17.56 0.19
N LYS A 186 -13.88 -18.31 -0.49
CA LYS A 186 -15.29 -18.40 -0.11
C LYS A 186 -15.48 -19.22 1.16
#